data_AF-A0A5B1BIN7-F1
#
_entry.id   AF-A0A5B1BIN7-F1
#
_cell.length_a   1.000
_cell.length_b   1.000
_cell.length_c   1.000
_cell.angle_alpha   90.00
_cell.angle_beta   90.00
_cell.angle_gamma   90.00
#
_symmetry.space_group_name_H-M   'P 1'
#
loop_
_entity.id
_entity.type
_entity.pdbx_description
1 polymer ?
#
loop_
_entity_poly.entity_id
_entity_poly.type
_entity_poly.pdbx_seq_one_letter_code
_entity_poly.pdbx_strand_id
1 'polypeptide(L)'
;MRRRLPPQATVSQDADIAFLDDPARDKADHVDVAIGELSEFHRSHGCYAEDVHIDTATLPNGWHDRLVGWTVESSRPSLRTGLLDVGVIRARVLMLPKQTDPRIGLRIQAWLDYYDAGKRCP
;
A
#
# COMPACT_ATOMS: atom_id res chain seq x y z
N MET A 1 -31.15 26.89 14.76
CA MET A 1 -30.06 27.25 13.83
C MET A 1 -29.02 26.14 13.83
N ARG A 2 -28.79 25.42 12.72
CA ARG A 2 -27.65 24.50 12.61
C ARG A 2 -26.39 25.35 12.37
N ARG A 3 -25.51 25.43 13.36
CA ARG A 3 -24.22 26.11 13.24
C ARG A 3 -23.37 25.32 12.23
N ARG A 4 -23.08 25.89 11.07
CA ARG A 4 -22.16 25.26 10.10
C ARG A 4 -20.76 25.28 10.69
N LEU A 5 -20.11 24.13 10.71
CA LEU A 5 -18.70 24.03 11.08
C LEU A 5 -17.84 24.71 10.00
N PRO A 6 -16.67 25.26 10.37
CA PRO A 6 -15.68 25.70 9.39
C PRO A 6 -15.32 24.56 8.42
N PRO A 7 -15.04 24.82 7.13
CA PRO A 7 -14.73 23.78 6.15
C PRO A 7 -13.64 22.80 6.61
N GLN A 8 -12.62 23.30 7.32
CA GLN A 8 -11.52 22.49 7.85
C GLN A 8 -12.00 21.44 8.87
N ALA A 9 -13.04 21.74 9.65
CA ALA A 9 -13.64 20.83 10.62
C ALA A 9 -14.68 19.88 9.98
N THR A 10 -14.79 19.88 8.66
CA THR A 10 -15.63 18.93 7.90
C THR A 10 -14.82 17.94 7.07
N VAL A 11 -13.50 18.03 7.14
CA VAL A 11 -12.56 17.13 6.46
C VAL A 11 -12.05 16.10 7.47
N SER A 12 -11.99 14.83 7.06
CA SER A 12 -11.23 13.79 7.74
C SER A 12 -10.03 13.46 6.86
N GLN A 13 -8.86 13.37 7.48
CA GLN A 13 -7.59 13.05 6.82
C GLN A 13 -7.17 11.60 7.13
N ASP A 14 -7.82 10.98 8.10
CA ASP A 14 -7.58 9.66 8.61
C ASP A 14 -8.58 8.64 8.03
N ALA A 15 -8.13 7.40 7.92
CA ALA A 15 -8.99 6.25 7.68
C ALA A 15 -8.56 5.11 8.61
N ASP A 16 -9.44 4.71 9.53
CA ASP A 16 -9.19 3.59 10.42
C ASP A 16 -9.08 2.28 9.64
N ILE A 17 -8.04 1.50 9.94
CA ILE A 17 -7.83 0.17 9.39
C ILE A 17 -7.59 -0.84 10.51
N ALA A 18 -8.11 -2.06 10.35
CA ALA A 18 -7.86 -3.15 11.27
C ALA A 18 -7.51 -4.42 10.49
N PHE A 19 -6.57 -5.19 11.02
CA PHE A 19 -6.19 -6.48 10.47
C PHE A 19 -6.82 -7.61 11.28
N LEU A 20 -7.63 -8.45 10.63
CA LEU A 20 -8.33 -9.55 11.29
C LEU A 20 -7.40 -10.73 11.65
N ASP A 21 -6.26 -10.85 10.96
CA ASP A 21 -5.28 -11.92 11.13
C ASP A 21 -3.87 -11.33 11.14
N ASP A 22 -3.54 -10.67 12.25
CA ASP A 22 -2.23 -10.03 12.48
C ASP A 22 -1.84 -10.02 13.98
N PRO A 23 -1.72 -11.19 14.62
CA PRO A 23 -1.47 -11.27 16.07
C PRO A 23 -0.13 -10.65 16.49
N ALA A 24 0.85 -10.61 15.58
CA ALA A 24 2.17 -10.03 15.82
C ALA A 24 2.27 -8.54 15.47
N ARG A 25 1.22 -7.97 14.84
CA ARG A 25 1.16 -6.55 14.41
C ARG A 25 2.14 -6.17 13.29
N ASP A 26 2.70 -7.15 12.59
CA ASP A 26 3.64 -6.90 11.49
C ASP A 26 2.96 -6.17 10.32
N LYS A 27 1.68 -6.48 10.01
CA LYS A 27 0.95 -5.81 8.92
C LYS A 27 0.61 -4.37 9.30
N ALA A 28 0.21 -4.18 10.55
CA ALA A 28 -0.01 -2.87 11.14
C ALA A 28 1.24 -1.98 11.06
N ASP A 29 2.39 -2.47 11.55
CA ASP A 29 3.66 -1.74 11.51
C ASP A 29 4.07 -1.37 10.09
N HIS A 30 3.88 -2.29 9.13
CA HIS A 30 4.15 -2.01 7.73
C HIS A 30 3.27 -0.92 7.13
N VAL A 31 1.98 -0.89 7.50
CA VAL A 31 1.09 0.16 7.03
C VAL A 31 1.43 1.50 7.66
N ASP A 32 1.71 1.54 8.96
CA ASP A 32 2.06 2.79 9.63
C ASP A 32 3.28 3.46 8.97
N VAL A 33 4.32 2.68 8.68
CA VAL A 33 5.51 3.18 7.97
C VAL A 33 5.19 3.65 6.54
N ALA A 34 4.32 2.93 5.82
CA ALA A 34 4.09 3.18 4.40
C ALA A 34 3.08 4.31 4.14
N ILE A 35 1.94 4.27 4.84
CA ILE A 35 0.78 5.16 4.64
C ILE A 35 0.17 5.70 5.94
N GLY A 36 0.84 5.50 7.07
CA GLY A 36 0.42 6.01 8.38
C GLY A 36 0.66 7.51 8.58
N GLU A 37 0.39 7.97 9.80
CA GLU A 37 0.58 9.38 10.15
C GLU A 37 2.05 9.79 9.92
N LEU A 38 2.26 11.02 9.45
CA LEU A 38 3.59 11.56 9.14
C LEU A 38 4.44 10.74 8.13
N SER A 39 3.88 9.75 7.44
CA SER A 39 4.56 9.05 6.34
C SER A 39 4.80 9.99 5.13
N GLU A 40 5.64 9.56 4.19
CA GLU A 40 5.77 10.26 2.90
C GLU A 40 4.46 10.29 2.12
N PHE A 41 3.66 9.22 2.25
CA PHE A 41 2.33 9.16 1.67
C PHE A 41 1.42 10.23 2.25
N HIS A 42 1.35 10.36 3.57
CA HIS A 42 0.57 11.39 4.24
C HIS A 42 0.99 12.79 3.78
N ARG A 43 2.29 13.09 3.78
CA ARG A 43 2.79 14.39 3.29
C ARG A 43 2.41 14.68 1.83
N SER A 44 2.35 13.63 1.00
CA SER A 44 2.10 13.76 -0.44
C SER A 44 0.61 13.85 -0.79
N HIS A 45 -0.27 13.23 0.01
CA HIS A 45 -1.70 13.10 -0.31
C HIS A 45 -2.63 13.81 0.67
N GLY A 46 -2.14 14.23 1.85
CA GLY A 46 -2.93 14.90 2.87
C GLY A 46 -3.92 13.98 3.58
N CYS A 47 -3.78 12.66 3.41
CA CYS A 47 -4.52 11.65 4.16
C CYS A 47 -3.62 10.46 4.55
N TYR A 48 -4.03 9.70 5.55
CA TYR A 48 -3.28 8.57 6.11
C TYR A 48 -4.20 7.48 6.64
N ALA A 49 -3.66 6.28 6.79
CA ALA A 49 -4.32 5.18 7.48
C ALA A 49 -3.95 5.21 8.97
N GLU A 50 -4.95 5.13 9.85
CA GLU A 50 -4.74 4.94 11.28
C GLU A 50 -4.94 3.46 11.60
N ASP A 51 -3.93 2.80 12.14
CA ASP A 51 -4.06 1.40 12.50
C ASP A 51 -4.73 1.24 13.86
N VAL A 52 -5.83 0.48 13.88
CA VAL A 52 -6.63 0.20 15.07
C VAL A 52 -6.68 -1.30 15.34
N HIS A 53 -6.36 -1.68 16.58
CA HIS A 53 -6.52 -3.06 17.00
C HIS A 53 -8.00 -3.40 17.19
N ILE A 54 -8.48 -4.49 16.58
CA ILE A 54 -9.92 -4.81 16.57
C ILE A 54 -10.53 -4.93 17.98
N ASP A 55 -9.74 -5.40 18.95
CA ASP A 55 -10.17 -5.56 20.34
C ASP A 55 -10.42 -4.24 21.08
N THR A 56 -9.98 -3.10 20.55
CA THR A 56 -10.28 -1.78 21.14
C THR A 56 -11.67 -1.28 20.72
N ALA A 57 -12.25 -1.86 19.68
CA ALA A 57 -13.55 -1.46 19.16
C ALA A 57 -14.69 -2.23 19.83
N THR A 58 -15.71 -1.51 20.33
CA THR A 58 -16.99 -2.13 20.71
C THR A 58 -17.86 -2.29 19.46
N LEU A 59 -17.82 -3.46 18.85
CA LEU A 59 -18.53 -3.75 17.61
C LEU A 59 -19.85 -4.51 17.87
N PRO A 60 -20.93 -4.21 17.12
CA PRO A 60 -22.21 -4.89 17.31
C PRO A 60 -22.15 -6.35 16.87
N ASN A 61 -23.02 -7.18 17.44
CA ASN A 61 -23.14 -8.59 17.06
C ASN A 61 -23.32 -8.77 15.53
N GLY A 62 -22.64 -9.75 14.96
CA GLY A 62 -22.70 -10.04 13.51
C GLY A 62 -21.99 -9.01 12.62
N TRP A 63 -21.13 -8.14 13.15
CA TRP A 63 -20.41 -7.16 12.34
C TRP A 63 -19.53 -7.78 11.25
N HIS A 64 -18.92 -8.93 11.52
CA HIS A 64 -18.12 -9.67 10.54
C HIS A 64 -18.93 -10.05 9.30
N ASP A 65 -20.18 -10.48 9.48
CA ASP A 65 -21.08 -10.85 8.38
C ASP A 65 -21.52 -9.64 7.53
N ARG A 66 -21.34 -8.42 8.06
CA ARG A 66 -21.63 -7.15 7.37
C ARG A 66 -20.41 -6.59 6.63
N LEU A 67 -19.25 -7.24 6.72
CA LEU A 67 -18.07 -6.81 5.97
C LEU A 67 -18.30 -7.01 4.48
N VAL A 68 -18.07 -5.93 3.71
CA VAL A 68 -18.08 -6.00 2.25
C VAL A 68 -16.66 -6.29 1.79
N GLY A 69 -16.44 -7.52 1.30
CA GLY A 69 -15.16 -7.89 0.73
C GLY A 69 -14.93 -7.17 -0.60
N TRP A 70 -13.83 -6.43 -0.69
CA TRP A 70 -13.34 -5.85 -1.95
C TRP A 70 -12.08 -6.60 -2.39
N THR A 71 -12.14 -7.24 -3.56
CA THR A 71 -10.92 -7.69 -4.24
C THR A 71 -10.43 -6.59 -5.15
N VAL A 72 -9.30 -5.96 -4.82
CA VAL A 72 -8.69 -4.99 -5.72
C VAL A 72 -8.06 -5.76 -6.89
N GLU A 73 -8.44 -5.41 -8.13
CA GLU A 73 -7.97 -6.06 -9.37
C GLU A 73 -6.43 -6.02 -9.51
N SER A 74 -5.77 -5.03 -8.90
CA SER A 74 -4.31 -4.89 -8.88
C SER A 74 -3.58 -5.95 -8.06
N SER A 75 -4.28 -6.78 -7.29
CA SER A 75 -3.67 -7.73 -6.34
C SER A 75 -3.53 -9.16 -6.87
N ARG A 76 -3.92 -9.48 -8.12
CA ARG A 76 -3.94 -10.89 -8.61
C ARG A 76 -2.98 -11.28 -9.75
N PRO A 77 -2.55 -10.43 -10.72
CA PRO A 77 -1.61 -10.91 -11.75
C PRO A 77 -0.64 -9.86 -12.35
N SER A 78 0.10 -9.07 -11.56
CA SER A 78 0.90 -7.95 -12.10
C SER A 78 1.98 -8.32 -13.14
N LEU A 79 2.43 -9.58 -13.22
CA LEU A 79 3.41 -10.04 -14.22
C LEU A 79 2.79 -10.75 -15.44
N ARG A 80 1.54 -11.23 -15.36
CA ARG A 80 0.94 -12.08 -16.41
C ARG A 80 0.04 -11.31 -17.38
N THR A 81 -0.40 -10.10 -17.01
CA THR A 81 -1.33 -9.28 -17.79
C THR A 81 -0.71 -7.99 -18.36
N GLY A 82 0.59 -7.77 -18.22
CA GLY A 82 1.29 -6.64 -18.88
C GLY A 82 1.13 -5.27 -18.21
N LEU A 83 0.68 -5.22 -16.95
CA LEU A 83 0.59 -3.97 -16.16
C LEU A 83 1.94 -3.52 -15.56
N LEU A 84 2.92 -4.43 -15.46
CA LEU A 84 4.34 -4.08 -15.36
C LEU A 84 4.96 -4.21 -16.74
N ASP A 85 5.10 -3.08 -17.42
CA ASP A 85 5.80 -3.01 -18.70
C ASP A 85 7.32 -3.09 -18.43
N VAL A 86 7.95 -4.13 -18.97
CA VAL A 86 9.40 -4.36 -18.82
C VAL A 86 10.22 -3.23 -19.43
N GLY A 87 9.73 -2.60 -20.50
CA GLY A 87 10.29 -1.37 -21.05
C GLY A 87 10.20 -0.18 -20.08
N VAL A 88 9.08 -0.04 -19.35
CA VAL A 88 8.92 0.99 -18.30
C VAL A 88 9.85 0.73 -17.12
N ILE A 89 10.00 -0.53 -16.68
CA ILE A 89 10.96 -0.89 -15.62
C ILE A 89 12.39 -0.56 -16.08
N ARG A 90 12.77 -0.94 -17.31
CA ARG A 90 14.07 -0.60 -17.89
C ARG A 90 14.30 0.90 -17.93
N ALA A 91 13.31 1.68 -18.36
CA ALA A 91 13.40 3.14 -18.41
C ALA A 91 13.53 3.75 -17.00
N ARG A 92 12.77 3.25 -16.01
CA ARG A 92 12.81 3.73 -14.62
C ARG A 92 14.12 3.39 -13.92
N VAL A 93 14.74 2.25 -14.23
CA VAL A 93 16.08 1.88 -13.71
C VAL A 93 17.13 2.90 -14.13
N LEU A 94 17.04 3.41 -15.37
CA LEU A 94 17.94 4.46 -15.87
C LEU A 94 17.70 5.82 -15.21
N MET A 95 16.54 6.01 -14.55
CA MET A 95 16.15 7.24 -13.86
C MET A 95 16.36 7.16 -12.34
N LEU A 96 16.96 6.09 -11.82
CA LEU A 96 17.22 5.96 -10.40
C LEU A 96 18.15 7.09 -9.90
N PRO A 97 17.87 7.70 -8.74
CA PRO A 97 18.77 8.67 -8.14
C PRO A 97 20.19 8.11 -8.00
N LYS A 98 21.21 8.97 -8.19
CA LYS A 98 22.62 8.56 -8.06
C LYS A 98 22.99 8.02 -6.67
N GLN A 99 22.17 8.31 -5.66
CA GLN A 99 22.35 7.86 -4.28
C GLN A 99 21.72 6.48 -4.02
N THR A 100 20.99 5.92 -4.99
CA THR A 100 20.41 4.59 -4.88
C THR A 100 21.50 3.53 -4.76
N ASP A 101 21.31 2.57 -3.85
CA ASP A 101 22.25 1.46 -3.66
C ASP A 101 22.49 0.75 -5.01
N PRO A 102 23.76 0.64 -5.48
CA PRO A 102 24.10 -0.03 -6.73
C PRO A 102 23.59 -1.48 -6.83
N ARG A 103 23.41 -2.16 -5.69
CA ARG A 103 22.88 -3.53 -5.62
C ARG A 103 21.44 -3.62 -6.08
N ILE A 104 20.65 -2.55 -5.92
CA ILE A 104 19.27 -2.49 -6.39
C ILE A 104 19.26 -2.56 -7.92
N GLY A 105 20.10 -1.76 -8.59
CA GLY A 105 20.24 -1.81 -10.05
C GLY A 105 20.70 -3.18 -10.56
N LEU A 106 21.67 -3.79 -9.87
CA LEU A 106 22.17 -5.13 -10.21
C LEU A 106 21.10 -6.21 -10.06
N ARG A 107 20.28 -6.16 -9.01
CA ARG A 107 19.19 -7.12 -8.78
C ARG A 107 18.07 -6.96 -9.81
N ILE A 108 17.73 -5.72 -10.17
CA ILE A 108 16.72 -5.47 -11.21
C ILE A 108 17.24 -5.97 -12.56
N GLN A 109 18.52 -5.77 -12.89
CA GLN A 109 19.07 -6.30 -14.13
C GLN A 109 19.14 -7.82 -14.17
N ALA A 110 19.58 -8.47 -13.10
CA ALA A 110 19.56 -9.94 -13.02
C ALA A 110 18.14 -10.51 -13.20
N TRP A 111 17.12 -9.81 -12.70
CA TRP A 111 15.72 -10.17 -12.90
C TRP A 111 15.24 -9.93 -14.34
N LEU A 112 15.66 -8.84 -14.98
CA LEU A 112 15.36 -8.55 -16.38
C LEU A 112 16.00 -9.57 -17.33
N ASP A 113 17.25 -9.96 -17.08
CA ASP A 113 17.95 -11.01 -17.83
C ASP A 113 17.26 -12.37 -17.69
N TYR A 114 16.77 -12.68 -16.48
CA TYR A 114 15.98 -13.87 -16.21
C TYR A 114 14.64 -13.87 -16.95
N TYR A 115 13.96 -12.71 -17.00
CA TYR A 115 12.71 -12.53 -17.74
C TYR A 115 12.92 -12.69 -19.25
N ASP A 116 13.94 -12.05 -19.83
CA ASP A 116 14.28 -12.13 -21.26
C ASP A 116 14.64 -13.56 -21.69
N ALA A 117 15.23 -14.36 -20.79
CA ALA A 117 15.54 -15.76 -21.05
C ALA A 117 14.29 -16.67 -21.16
N GLY A 118 13.07 -16.11 -21.07
CA GLY A 118 11.81 -16.85 -21.18
C GLY A 118 11.54 -17.79 -20.01
N LYS A 119 12.35 -17.71 -18.95
CA LYS A 119 12.19 -18.50 -17.74
C LYS A 119 11.17 -17.79 -16.85
N ARG A 120 10.00 -18.39 -16.66
CA ARG A 120 9.01 -17.91 -15.69
C ARG A 120 9.52 -18.24 -14.28
N CYS A 121 9.50 -17.26 -13.38
CA CYS A 121 9.71 -17.50 -11.95
C CYS A 121 8.83 -18.69 -11.52
N PRO A 122 9.34 -19.62 -10.69
CA PRO A 122 8.50 -20.63 -10.07
C PRO A 122 7.35 -19.98 -9.27
#